data_AF-A0AA85EJ74-F1
#
_entry.id   AF-A0AA85EJ74-F1
#
_cell.length_a   1.000
_cell.length_b   1.000
_cell.length_c   1.000
_cell.angle_alpha   90.00
_cell.angle_beta   90.00
_cell.angle_gamma   90.00
#
_symmetry.space_group_name_H-M   'P 1'
#
loop_
_entity.id
_entity.type
_entity.pdbx_description
1 polymer ?
#
loop_
_entity_poly.entity_id
_entity_poly.type
_entity_poly.pdbx_seq_one_letter_code
_entity_poly.pdbx_strand_id
1 'polypeptide(L)'
;MITLFALGLAVGVALSVGILAIFQLKAVARNQTGIESWIVAKANVWRKDVGEKKPFRYPYDLGKIGNFQQIFLWSGKVLGDGYYWPVVKGCTQYDLTLEQIYQKRLKQKIQRTFKITRNYDGSRCMCFRYGCLTAIRSPCFEEPRIPVRVGDALMVTRGTKYWIYGHLVPSESFGDFSDSVETRGWVPRVCALEVDFKHKNDKFSLKND
;
A
#
# COMPACT_ATOMS: atom_id res chain seq x y z
N MET A 1 -7.38 -7.00 -51.74
CA MET A 1 -7.15 -5.99 -50.67
C MET A 1 -7.74 -6.40 -49.33
N ILE A 2 -9.00 -6.83 -49.26
CA ILE A 2 -9.66 -7.23 -47.99
C ILE A 2 -8.95 -8.42 -47.30
N THR A 3 -8.46 -9.40 -48.06
CA THR A 3 -7.75 -10.57 -47.51
C THR A 3 -6.42 -10.22 -46.84
N LEU A 4 -5.63 -9.31 -47.43
CA LEU A 4 -4.37 -8.83 -46.84
C LEU A 4 -4.62 -8.04 -45.56
N PHE A 5 -5.67 -7.23 -45.53
CA PHE A 5 -6.09 -6.50 -44.34
C PHE A 5 -6.57 -7.45 -43.21
N ALA A 6 -7.41 -8.42 -43.54
CA ALA A 6 -7.88 -9.43 -42.59
C ALA A 6 -6.73 -10.26 -42.02
N LEU A 7 -5.74 -10.63 -42.85
CA LEU A 7 -4.55 -11.35 -42.42
C LEU A 7 -3.70 -10.50 -41.46
N GLY A 8 -3.51 -9.21 -41.75
CA GLY A 8 -2.83 -8.27 -40.86
C GLY A 8 -3.50 -8.17 -39.48
N LEU A 9 -4.84 -8.04 -39.44
CA LEU A 9 -5.60 -8.02 -38.19
C LEU A 9 -5.51 -9.35 -37.43
N ALA A 10 -5.65 -10.48 -38.13
CA ALA A 10 -5.58 -11.80 -37.51
C ALA A 10 -4.22 -12.05 -36.85
N VAL A 11 -3.12 -11.67 -37.51
CA VAL A 11 -1.77 -11.74 -36.94
C VAL A 11 -1.64 -10.82 -35.71
N GLY A 12 -2.14 -9.59 -35.79
CA GLY A 12 -2.11 -8.65 -34.67
C GLY A 12 -2.87 -9.17 -33.44
N VAL A 13 -4.05 -9.75 -33.65
CA VAL A 13 -4.86 -10.36 -32.58
C VAL A 13 -4.16 -11.60 -32.02
N ALA A 14 -3.66 -12.49 -32.87
CA ALA A 14 -2.97 -13.72 -32.42
C ALA A 14 -1.74 -13.39 -31.57
N LEU A 15 -0.94 -12.40 -31.95
CA LEU A 15 0.20 -11.93 -31.16
C LEU A 15 -0.24 -11.33 -29.82
N SER A 16 -1.28 -10.49 -29.84
CA SER A 16 -1.79 -9.85 -28.62
C SER A 16 -2.33 -10.87 -27.62
N VAL A 17 -3.15 -11.83 -28.08
CA VAL A 17 -3.69 -12.92 -27.27
C VAL A 17 -2.58 -13.85 -26.79
N GLY A 18 -1.59 -14.15 -27.64
CA GLY A 18 -0.43 -14.96 -27.26
C GLY A 18 0.39 -14.34 -26.13
N ILE A 19 0.66 -13.03 -26.19
CA ILE A 19 1.34 -12.29 -25.13
C ILE A 19 0.53 -12.31 -23.83
N LEU A 20 -0.79 -12.08 -23.91
CA LEU A 20 -1.69 -12.16 -22.76
C LEU A 20 -1.67 -13.56 -22.14
N ALA A 21 -1.72 -14.62 -22.96
CA ALA A 21 -1.65 -16.00 -22.49
C ALA A 21 -0.34 -16.27 -21.74
N ILE A 22 0.80 -15.78 -22.24
CA ILE A 22 2.09 -15.90 -21.55
C ILE A 22 2.06 -15.20 -20.18
N PHE A 23 1.47 -14.02 -20.08
CA PHE A 23 1.32 -13.33 -18.79
C PHE A 23 0.43 -14.08 -17.82
N GLN A 24 -0.70 -14.62 -18.29
CA GLN A 24 -1.59 -15.41 -17.44
C GLN A 24 -0.91 -16.70 -16.95
N LEU A 25 -0.22 -17.43 -17.83
CA LEU A 25 0.54 -18.63 -17.44
C LEU A 25 1.65 -18.30 -16.45
N LYS A 26 2.33 -17.17 -16.59
CA LYS A 26 3.32 -16.69 -15.61
C LYS A 26 2.69 -16.34 -14.27
N ALA A 27 1.49 -15.74 -14.27
CA ALA A 27 0.77 -15.44 -13.03
C ALA A 27 0.37 -16.72 -12.30
N VAL A 28 -0.14 -17.72 -13.02
CA VAL A 28 -0.43 -19.07 -12.50
C VAL A 28 0.82 -19.72 -11.91
N ALA A 29 1.93 -19.69 -12.64
CA ALA A 29 3.18 -20.30 -12.19
C ALA A 29 3.69 -19.71 -10.86
N ARG A 30 3.46 -18.42 -10.60
CA ARG A 30 3.84 -17.74 -9.36
C ARG A 30 2.81 -17.93 -8.24
N ASN A 31 1.56 -18.25 -8.58
CA ASN A 31 0.42 -18.33 -7.67
C ASN A 31 0.30 -17.13 -6.72
N GLN A 32 0.53 -15.93 -7.26
CA GLN A 32 0.59 -14.71 -6.47
C GLN A 32 0.00 -13.54 -7.25
N THR A 33 -0.93 -12.84 -6.61
CA THR A 33 -1.52 -11.60 -7.11
C THR A 33 -0.56 -10.42 -6.97
N GLY A 34 -0.86 -9.31 -7.67
CA GLY A 34 -0.09 -8.07 -7.54
C GLY A 34 -0.05 -7.56 -6.10
N ILE A 35 -1.18 -7.64 -5.38
CA ILE A 35 -1.28 -7.19 -3.99
C ILE A 35 -0.41 -8.07 -3.07
N GLU A 36 -0.47 -9.39 -3.23
CA GLU A 36 0.34 -10.33 -2.46
C GLU A 36 1.84 -10.14 -2.72
N SER A 37 2.24 -9.94 -3.98
CA SER A 37 3.64 -9.67 -4.32
C SER A 37 4.14 -8.39 -3.67
N TRP A 38 3.30 -7.36 -3.59
CA TRP A 38 3.61 -6.13 -2.87
C TRP A 38 3.72 -6.33 -1.34
N ILE A 39 2.86 -7.17 -0.75
CA ILE A 39 2.95 -7.52 0.68
C ILE A 39 4.26 -8.24 0.98
N VAL A 40 4.64 -9.23 0.16
CA VAL A 40 5.90 -9.97 0.30
C VAL A 40 7.11 -9.06 0.06
N ALA A 41 7.06 -8.16 -0.92
CA ALA A 41 8.13 -7.19 -1.15
C ALA A 41 8.36 -6.31 0.09
N LYS A 42 7.29 -5.74 0.67
CA LYS A 42 7.40 -4.98 1.93
C LYS A 42 7.92 -5.84 3.07
N ALA A 43 7.47 -7.09 3.16
CA ALA A 43 7.90 -8.06 4.16
C ALA A 43 9.42 -8.29 4.11
N ASN A 44 9.99 -8.33 2.91
CA ASN A 44 11.42 -8.51 2.69
C ASN A 44 12.23 -7.25 2.96
N VAL A 45 11.68 -6.05 2.73
CA VAL A 45 12.37 -4.78 3.03
C VAL A 45 12.61 -4.65 4.52
N TRP A 46 11.57 -4.72 5.35
CA TRP A 46 11.75 -4.51 6.79
C TRP A 46 12.59 -5.61 7.45
N ARG A 47 12.52 -6.85 6.97
CA ARG A 47 13.38 -7.95 7.45
C ARG A 47 14.86 -7.68 7.19
N LYS A 48 15.19 -7.15 6.01
CA LYS A 48 16.55 -6.72 5.68
C LYS A 48 16.99 -5.59 6.61
N ASP A 49 16.12 -4.64 6.92
CA ASP A 49 16.44 -3.52 7.82
C ASP A 49 16.75 -4.00 9.26
N VAL A 50 16.11 -5.10 9.70
CA VAL A 50 16.36 -5.75 11.00
C VAL A 50 17.57 -6.70 10.96
N GLY A 51 18.14 -6.96 9.78
CA GLY A 51 19.29 -7.86 9.60
C GLY A 51 18.92 -9.34 9.48
N GLU A 52 17.66 -9.67 9.22
CA GLU A 52 17.23 -11.06 8.98
C GLU A 52 17.70 -11.53 7.59
N LYS A 53 18.47 -12.63 7.57
CA LYS A 53 19.08 -13.15 6.33
C LYS A 53 18.09 -13.88 5.42
N LYS A 54 16.96 -14.37 5.96
CA LYS A 54 15.99 -15.18 5.22
C LYS A 54 14.83 -14.31 4.72
N PRO A 55 14.46 -14.40 3.43
CA PRO A 55 13.29 -13.71 2.92
C PRO A 55 12.00 -14.35 3.47
N PHE A 56 10.93 -13.57 3.47
CA PHE A 56 9.60 -14.07 3.80
C PHE A 56 9.18 -15.16 2.81
N ARG A 57 8.81 -16.31 3.36
CA ARG A 57 8.35 -17.46 2.57
C ARG A 57 6.86 -17.34 2.33
N TYR A 58 6.47 -17.23 1.06
CA TYR A 58 5.06 -17.11 0.69
C TYR A 58 4.33 -18.46 0.88
N PRO A 59 3.23 -18.51 1.65
CA PRO A 59 2.63 -19.76 2.09
C PRO A 59 1.89 -20.54 0.99
N TYR A 60 1.43 -19.87 -0.07
CA TYR A 60 0.59 -20.48 -1.10
C TYR A 60 1.34 -20.88 -2.38
N ASP A 61 2.65 -20.63 -2.48
CA ASP A 61 3.45 -21.07 -3.63
C ASP A 61 3.94 -22.51 -3.42
N LEU A 62 3.22 -23.48 -3.99
CA LEU A 62 3.57 -24.91 -3.95
C LEU A 62 4.72 -25.27 -4.92
N GLY A 63 5.25 -24.28 -5.64
CA GLY A 63 6.16 -24.45 -6.76
C GLY A 63 5.42 -24.53 -8.10
N LYS A 64 6.13 -24.21 -9.19
CA LYS A 64 5.53 -24.03 -10.53
C LYS A 64 4.61 -25.18 -10.94
N ILE A 65 5.07 -26.43 -10.80
CA ILE A 65 4.29 -27.61 -11.19
C ILE A 65 3.05 -27.77 -10.29
N GLY A 66 3.21 -27.61 -8.97
CA GLY A 66 2.10 -27.71 -8.03
C GLY A 66 1.03 -26.64 -8.27
N ASN A 67 1.46 -25.42 -8.59
CA ASN A 67 0.55 -24.31 -8.92
C ASN A 67 -0.21 -24.58 -10.23
N PHE A 68 0.47 -25.12 -11.27
CA PHE A 68 -0.21 -25.50 -12.52
C PHE A 68 -1.21 -26.64 -12.31
N GLN A 69 -0.89 -27.62 -11.47
CA GLN A 69 -1.76 -28.76 -11.17
C GLN A 69 -3.06 -28.35 -10.47
N GLN A 70 -3.12 -27.19 -9.80
CA GLN A 70 -4.35 -26.69 -9.18
C GLN A 70 -5.38 -26.21 -10.22
N ILE A 71 -4.93 -25.82 -11.41
CA ILE A 71 -5.78 -25.20 -12.43
C ILE A 71 -6.02 -26.17 -13.60
N PHE A 72 -4.97 -26.86 -14.05
CA PHE A 72 -5.04 -27.78 -15.18
C PHE A 72 -5.40 -29.20 -14.74
N LEU A 73 -6.58 -29.35 -14.14
CA LEU A 73 -7.13 -30.67 -13.86
C LEU A 73 -7.91 -31.18 -15.07
N TRP A 74 -7.53 -32.36 -15.56
CA TRP A 74 -8.25 -33.05 -16.63
C TRP A 74 -9.71 -33.35 -16.28
N SER A 75 -10.03 -33.50 -14.98
CA SER A 75 -11.40 -33.81 -14.53
C SER A 75 -12.37 -32.62 -14.55
N GLY A 76 -11.88 -31.39 -14.80
CA GLY A 76 -12.69 -30.17 -14.76
C GLY A 76 -13.20 -29.78 -13.36
N LYS A 77 -12.88 -30.55 -12.32
CA LYS A 77 -13.17 -30.19 -10.92
C LYS A 77 -12.06 -29.31 -10.36
N VAL A 78 -12.46 -28.22 -9.70
CA VAL A 78 -11.54 -27.39 -8.91
C VAL A 78 -11.03 -28.19 -7.71
N LEU A 79 -9.73 -28.08 -7.44
CA LEU A 79 -9.11 -28.77 -6.32
C LEU A 79 -9.20 -27.88 -5.06
N GLY A 80 -10.02 -28.29 -4.09
CA GLY A 80 -10.21 -27.58 -2.83
C GLY A 80 -11.69 -27.35 -2.49
N ASP A 81 -11.94 -26.87 -1.27
CA ASP A 81 -13.25 -26.54 -0.72
C ASP A 81 -13.63 -25.05 -0.88
N GLY A 82 -12.71 -24.24 -1.41
CA GLY A 82 -12.87 -22.79 -1.59
C GLY A 82 -12.63 -21.96 -0.32
N TYR A 83 -12.41 -22.60 0.83
CA TYR A 83 -12.12 -21.94 2.10
C TYR A 83 -10.66 -22.09 2.50
N TYR A 84 -10.12 -23.29 2.34
CA TYR A 84 -8.73 -23.63 2.67
C TYR A 84 -7.94 -23.86 1.39
N TRP A 85 -6.80 -23.20 1.32
CA TRP A 85 -5.87 -23.32 0.21
C TRP A 85 -4.72 -24.24 0.63
N PRO A 86 -4.19 -25.06 -0.29
CA PRO A 86 -3.03 -25.86 0.02
C PRO A 86 -1.83 -24.93 0.30
N VAL A 87 -1.19 -25.15 1.45
CA VAL A 87 -0.04 -24.38 1.92
C VAL A 87 1.24 -25.20 1.87
N VAL A 88 2.37 -24.51 1.75
CA VAL A 88 3.69 -25.17 1.78
C VAL A 88 3.96 -25.73 3.18
N LYS A 89 4.62 -26.90 3.25
CA LYS A 89 5.00 -27.55 4.53
C LYS A 89 5.71 -26.57 5.47
N GLY A 90 5.21 -26.46 6.70
CA GLY A 90 5.74 -25.56 7.75
C GLY A 90 5.18 -24.14 7.72
N CYS A 91 4.25 -23.83 6.81
CA CYS A 91 3.47 -22.60 6.81
C CYS A 91 2.03 -22.87 7.25
N THR A 92 1.37 -21.83 7.79
CA THR A 92 -0.05 -21.86 8.14
C THR A 92 -0.89 -21.11 7.12
N GLN A 93 -2.21 -21.36 7.13
CA GLN A 93 -3.18 -20.64 6.29
C GLN A 93 -3.17 -19.12 6.53
N TYR A 94 -2.69 -18.66 7.68
CA TYR A 94 -2.79 -17.25 8.07
C TYR A 94 -1.45 -16.52 8.12
N ASP A 95 -0.35 -17.14 7.69
CA ASP A 95 0.99 -16.53 7.77
C ASP A 95 1.06 -15.18 7.04
N LEU A 96 0.42 -15.06 5.87
CA LEU A 96 0.36 -13.80 5.14
C LEU A 96 -0.44 -12.73 5.90
N THR A 97 -1.54 -13.13 6.55
CA THR A 97 -2.38 -12.23 7.35
C THR A 97 -1.66 -11.78 8.62
N LEU A 98 -0.96 -12.68 9.29
CA LEU A 98 -0.12 -12.36 10.45
C LEU A 98 0.98 -11.36 10.07
N GLU A 99 1.60 -11.57 8.91
CA GLU A 99 2.58 -10.63 8.35
C GLU A 99 1.95 -9.25 8.06
N GLN A 100 0.74 -9.18 7.51
CA GLN A 100 0.02 -7.91 7.31
C GLN A 100 -0.28 -7.20 8.64
N ILE A 101 -0.69 -7.93 9.68
CA ILE A 101 -0.92 -7.36 11.02
C ILE A 101 0.38 -6.79 11.58
N TYR A 102 1.50 -7.52 11.42
CA TYR A 102 2.81 -7.04 11.82
C TYR A 102 3.20 -5.76 11.07
N GLN A 103 3.02 -5.71 9.74
CA GLN A 103 3.27 -4.51 8.94
C GLN A 103 2.41 -3.32 9.38
N LYS A 104 1.14 -3.55 9.75
CA LYS A 104 0.26 -2.49 10.30
C LYS A 104 0.79 -1.97 11.63
N ARG A 105 1.23 -2.85 12.53
CA ARG A 105 1.84 -2.47 13.83
C ARG A 105 3.14 -1.68 13.63
N LEU A 106 3.99 -2.10 12.70
CA LEU A 106 5.21 -1.37 12.37
C LEU A 106 4.88 0.03 11.84
N LYS A 107 3.90 0.12 10.94
CA LYS A 107 3.41 1.41 10.43
C LYS A 107 2.86 2.30 11.55
N GLN A 108 2.16 1.74 12.54
CA GLN A 108 1.67 2.46 13.72
C GLN A 108 2.80 3.02 14.59
N LYS A 109 3.88 2.25 14.81
CA LYS A 109 5.04 2.70 15.60
C LYS A 109 5.79 3.87 14.95
N ILE A 110 5.79 3.95 13.63
CA ILE A 110 6.51 5.00 12.87
C ILE A 110 5.68 6.29 12.77
N GLN A 111 4.40 6.28 13.15
CA GLN A 111 3.55 7.46 13.04
C GLN A 111 4.04 8.58 13.95
N ARG A 112 3.95 9.81 13.44
CA ARG A 112 4.37 11.02 14.14
C ARG A 112 3.18 11.93 14.35
N THR A 113 3.10 12.52 15.53
CA THR A 113 2.01 13.43 15.88
C THR A 113 2.41 14.86 15.53
N PHE A 114 1.55 15.53 14.77
CA PHE A 114 1.70 16.93 14.39
C PHE A 114 0.54 17.73 14.96
N LYS A 115 0.82 18.94 15.45
CA LYS A 115 -0.20 19.89 15.87
C LYS A 115 -0.39 20.93 14.78
N ILE A 116 -1.64 21.25 14.48
CA ILE A 116 -1.99 22.23 13.45
C ILE A 116 -1.87 23.64 14.04
N THR A 117 -1.03 24.47 13.40
CA THR A 117 -0.79 25.87 13.76
C THR A 117 -1.54 26.82 12.83
N ARG A 118 -1.86 26.39 11.60
CA ARG A 118 -2.59 27.20 10.62
C ARG A 118 -3.78 26.44 10.07
N ASN A 119 -4.90 27.14 9.93
CA ASN A 119 -6.10 26.60 9.28
C ASN A 119 -5.82 26.26 7.81
N TYR A 120 -6.38 25.16 7.34
CA TYR A 120 -6.39 24.75 5.93
C TYR A 120 -7.74 24.15 5.58
N ASP A 121 -8.37 24.62 4.50
CA ASP A 121 -9.76 24.28 4.17
C ASP A 121 -9.89 23.13 3.15
N GLY A 122 -8.80 22.40 2.89
CA GLY A 122 -8.80 21.31 1.89
C GLY A 122 -8.85 21.78 0.42
N SER A 123 -9.01 23.08 0.16
CA SER A 123 -9.13 23.63 -1.18
C SER A 123 -7.80 23.62 -1.96
N ARG A 124 -7.88 23.35 -3.27
CA ARG A 124 -6.71 23.25 -4.17
C ARG A 124 -6.11 24.61 -4.54
N CYS A 125 -6.97 25.61 -4.72
CA CYS A 125 -6.54 26.96 -5.13
C CYS A 125 -5.76 27.67 -4.01
N MET A 126 -6.04 27.36 -2.74
CA MET A 126 -5.32 27.97 -1.63
C MET A 126 -3.87 27.48 -1.47
N CYS A 127 -3.43 26.44 -2.21
CA CYS A 127 -2.05 25.98 -2.14
C CYS A 127 -1.03 27.08 -2.50
N PHE A 128 -1.39 28.04 -3.36
CA PHE A 128 -0.53 29.19 -3.70
C PHE A 128 -0.26 30.10 -2.49
N ARG A 129 -1.20 30.20 -1.52
CA ARG A 129 -1.03 30.99 -0.29
C ARG A 129 0.02 30.41 0.66
N TYR A 130 0.34 29.12 0.51
CA TYR A 130 1.36 28.41 1.28
C TYR A 130 2.66 28.21 0.48
N GLY A 131 2.81 28.91 -0.64
CA GLY A 131 3.99 28.92 -1.50
C GLY A 131 3.78 28.24 -2.85
N CYS A 132 4.40 28.79 -3.90
CA CYS A 132 4.30 28.26 -5.27
C CYS A 132 4.76 26.80 -5.37
N LEU A 133 5.81 26.41 -4.63
CA LEU A 133 6.31 25.03 -4.64
C LEU A 133 5.35 24.03 -3.98
N THR A 134 4.56 24.47 -2.99
CA THR A 134 3.51 23.66 -2.36
C THR A 134 2.38 23.38 -3.36
N ALA A 135 2.01 24.39 -4.18
CA ALA A 135 1.02 24.23 -5.24
C ALA A 135 1.52 23.35 -6.39
N ILE A 136 2.74 23.58 -6.88
CA ILE A 136 3.34 22.81 -7.98
C ILE A 136 3.52 21.34 -7.60
N ARG A 137 3.94 21.05 -6.36
CA ARG A 137 4.19 19.69 -5.87
C ARG A 137 3.00 19.11 -5.13
N SER A 138 1.78 19.47 -5.53
CA SER A 138 0.58 18.91 -4.91
C SER A 138 0.46 17.41 -5.23
N PRO A 139 0.12 16.56 -4.25
CA PRO A 139 -0.13 15.14 -4.49
C PRO A 139 -1.25 14.94 -5.51
N CYS A 140 -1.12 13.88 -6.30
CA CYS A 140 -2.02 13.54 -7.41
C CYS A 140 -3.47 13.25 -6.94
N PHE A 141 -4.39 13.27 -7.90
CA PHE A 141 -5.85 13.41 -7.71
C PHE A 141 -6.57 12.36 -6.86
N GLU A 142 -6.02 11.14 -6.73
CA GLU A 142 -6.73 10.03 -6.09
C GLU A 142 -6.80 10.12 -4.56
N GLU A 143 -5.88 10.84 -3.93
CA GLU A 143 -5.82 10.93 -2.47
C GLU A 143 -6.50 12.23 -1.96
N PRO A 144 -7.48 12.13 -1.02
CA PRO A 144 -8.25 13.27 -0.55
C PRO A 144 -7.40 14.26 0.25
N ARG A 145 -7.86 15.52 0.33
CA ARG A 145 -7.30 16.57 1.22
C ARG A 145 -8.25 16.78 2.38
N ILE A 146 -7.71 16.95 3.59
CA ILE A 146 -8.53 17.17 4.79
C ILE A 146 -8.54 18.66 5.15
N PRO A 147 -9.72 19.24 5.46
CA PRO A 147 -9.79 20.51 6.15
C PRO A 147 -9.37 20.37 7.61
N VAL A 148 -8.41 21.18 8.06
CA VAL A 148 -7.86 21.17 9.43
C VAL A 148 -7.95 22.56 10.06
N ARG A 149 -8.20 22.60 11.38
CA ARG A 149 -8.28 23.83 12.17
C ARG A 149 -7.14 23.93 13.19
N VAL A 150 -6.81 25.14 13.61
CA VAL A 150 -5.80 25.38 14.65
C VAL A 150 -6.24 24.70 15.94
N GLY A 151 -5.35 23.89 16.52
CA GLY A 151 -5.62 23.11 17.72
C GLY A 151 -5.78 21.62 17.46
N ASP A 152 -6.11 21.21 16.24
CA ASP A 152 -6.25 19.80 15.88
C ASP A 152 -4.91 19.05 15.95
N ALA A 153 -4.97 17.77 16.32
CA ALA A 153 -3.85 16.84 16.29
C ALA A 153 -3.97 15.92 15.07
N LEU A 154 -2.89 15.83 14.29
CA LEU A 154 -2.79 15.01 13.09
C LEU A 154 -1.76 13.91 13.30
N MET A 155 -2.16 12.66 13.15
CA MET A 155 -1.23 11.53 13.11
C MET A 155 -0.77 11.28 11.67
N VAL A 156 0.48 11.64 11.41
CA VAL A 156 1.11 11.60 10.10
C VAL A 156 1.76 10.24 9.87
N THR A 157 1.46 9.65 8.71
CA THR A 157 2.01 8.36 8.27
C THR A 157 2.95 8.47 7.08
N ARG A 158 2.81 9.52 6.26
CA ARG A 158 3.69 9.80 5.12
C ARG A 158 3.96 11.30 5.05
N GLY A 159 5.19 11.68 4.69
CA GLY A 159 5.57 13.07 4.55
C GLY A 159 6.52 13.28 3.39
N THR A 160 6.33 14.36 2.66
CA THR A 160 7.28 14.93 1.70
C THR A 160 7.76 16.28 2.23
N LYS A 161 8.64 16.96 1.48
CA LYS A 161 9.12 18.30 1.86
C LYS A 161 7.99 19.33 2.04
N TYR A 162 6.91 19.25 1.26
CA TYR A 162 5.84 20.26 1.24
C TYR A 162 4.48 19.74 1.75
N TRP A 163 4.25 18.43 1.72
CA TRP A 163 2.96 17.82 2.03
C TRP A 163 3.10 16.67 3.02
N ILE A 164 2.16 16.58 3.95
CA ILE A 164 2.04 15.51 4.93
C ILE A 164 0.69 14.81 4.79
N TYR A 165 0.66 13.50 4.98
CA TYR A 165 -0.54 12.68 4.90
C TYR A 165 -0.78 11.99 6.23
N GLY A 166 -1.99 12.17 6.76
CA GLY A 166 -2.35 11.65 8.07
C GLY A 166 -3.85 11.51 8.25
N HIS A 167 -4.23 11.18 9.48
CA HIS A 167 -5.60 11.22 9.95
C HIS A 167 -5.70 12.15 11.15
N LEU A 168 -6.84 12.81 11.28
CA LEU A 168 -7.14 13.61 12.45
C LEU A 168 -7.39 12.67 13.64
N VAL A 169 -6.77 12.98 14.77
CA VAL A 169 -7.07 12.31 16.03
C VAL A 169 -8.38 12.92 16.54
N PRO A 170 -9.43 12.11 16.77
CA PRO A 170 -10.64 12.61 17.40
C PRO A 170 -10.25 13.25 18.74
N SER A 171 -10.64 14.51 18.95
CA SER A 171 -10.59 15.06 20.30
C SER A 171 -11.52 14.21 21.18
N GLU A 172 -11.13 13.98 22.42
CA GLU A 172 -11.86 13.15 23.40
C GLU A 172 -13.23 13.75 23.76
N SER A 173 -14.15 13.82 22.80
CA SER A 173 -15.56 14.02 23.06
C SER A 173 -16.14 12.66 23.45
N PHE A 174 -16.49 12.57 24.73
CA PHE A 174 -17.13 11.47 25.45
C PHE A 174 -18.55 11.20 24.91
N GLY A 175 -18.68 10.83 23.64
CA GLY A 175 -19.97 10.69 22.97
C GLY A 175 -19.93 9.78 21.76
N ASP A 176 -20.59 8.64 21.91
CA ASP A 176 -21.02 7.65 20.92
C ASP A 176 -19.96 6.91 20.09
N PHE A 177 -19.97 5.58 20.27
CA PHE A 177 -19.38 4.54 19.42
C PHE A 177 -20.00 4.49 18.02
N SER A 178 -20.20 5.65 17.39
CA SER A 178 -20.38 5.72 15.96
C SER A 178 -19.00 5.58 15.32
N ASP A 179 -18.93 4.75 14.28
CA ASP A 179 -17.76 4.48 13.45
C ASP A 179 -17.30 5.80 12.81
N SER A 180 -16.61 6.64 13.59
CA SER A 180 -16.17 7.97 13.16
C SER A 180 -15.14 7.72 12.09
N VAL A 181 -15.57 7.79 10.82
CA VAL A 181 -14.75 7.56 9.65
C VAL A 181 -13.49 8.38 9.81
N GLU A 182 -12.36 7.69 10.08
CA GLU A 182 -11.07 8.33 10.23
C GLU A 182 -10.81 9.17 8.99
N THR A 183 -10.97 10.48 9.12
CA THR A 183 -10.83 11.38 7.99
C THR A 183 -9.35 11.46 7.69
N ARG A 184 -8.96 10.86 6.55
CA ARG A 184 -7.57 10.69 6.08
C ARG A 184 -7.32 11.56 4.86
N GLY A 185 -6.12 12.11 4.73
CA GLY A 185 -5.80 12.99 3.62
C GLY A 185 -4.57 13.85 3.80
N TRP A 186 -4.32 14.65 2.76
CA TRP A 186 -3.14 15.52 2.65
C TRP A 186 -3.36 16.91 3.23
N VAL A 187 -2.33 17.40 3.90
CA VAL A 187 -2.24 18.75 4.46
C VAL A 187 -0.87 19.35 4.09
N PRO A 188 -0.78 20.65 3.78
CA PRO A 188 0.51 21.31 3.58
C PRO A 188 1.36 21.27 4.86
N ARG A 189 2.63 20.88 4.75
CA ARG A 189 3.55 20.78 5.89
C ARG A 189 3.71 22.10 6.65
N VAL A 190 3.61 23.24 5.97
CA VAL A 190 3.70 24.59 6.57
C VAL A 190 2.58 24.84 7.61
N CYS A 191 1.46 24.12 7.52
CA CYS A 191 0.34 24.29 8.46
C CYS A 191 0.52 23.51 9.76
N ALA A 192 1.49 22.60 9.83
CA ALA A 192 1.64 21.64 10.90
C ALA A 192 3.04 21.71 11.51
N LEU A 193 3.10 21.64 12.83
CA LEU A 193 4.35 21.56 13.58
C LEU A 193 4.44 20.18 14.25
N GLU A 194 5.58 19.52 14.09
CA GLU A 194 5.80 18.21 14.71
C GLU A 194 5.82 18.38 16.23
N VAL A 195 4.93 17.68 16.92
CA VAL A 195 4.96 17.63 18.38
C VAL A 195 6.00 16.59 18.73
N ASP A 196 7.22 17.07 18.91
CA ASP A 196 8.30 16.23 19.39
C ASP A 196 7.99 15.90 20.86
N PHE A 197 7.27 14.80 21.08
CA PHE A 197 7.32 14.15 22.38
C PHE A 197 8.77 13.73 22.54
N LYS A 198 9.57 14.56 23.20
CA LYS A 198 10.89 14.19 23.70
C LYS A 198 10.69 13.00 24.64
N HIS A 199 10.61 11.81 24.07
CA HIS A 199 11.11 10.65 24.76
C HIS A 199 12.60 10.92 24.91
N LYS A 200 13.02 11.24 26.14
CA LYS A 200 14.43 11.20 26.51
C LYS A 200 15.00 9.89 25.95
N ASN A 201 16.03 10.03 25.11
CA ASN A 201 16.84 9.00 24.47
C ASN A 201 16.23 8.37 23.20
N ASP A 202 16.53 8.94 22.03
CA ASP A 202 17.66 8.45 21.21
C ASP A 202 17.88 9.33 19.96
N LYS A 203 19.15 9.64 19.69
CA LYS A 203 19.61 10.39 18.52
C LYS A 203 19.42 9.53 17.27
N PHE A 204 18.51 9.93 16.37
CA PHE A 204 18.57 9.48 14.98
C PHE A 204 18.70 10.69 14.07
N SER A 205 19.94 10.97 13.68
CA SER A 205 20.32 12.01 12.73
C SER A 205 19.86 11.57 11.34
N LEU A 206 18.91 12.29 10.75
CA LEU A 206 18.59 12.14 9.32
C LEU A 206 19.74 12.76 8.52
N LYS A 207 20.60 11.91 7.97
CA LYS A 207 21.48 12.26 6.84
C LYS A 207 20.58 12.51 5.62
N ASN A 208 20.68 13.71 5.07
CA ASN A 208 20.18 14.01 3.74
C ASN A 208 21.27 13.59 2.75
N ASP A 209 21.00 12.57 1.95
CA ASP A 209 21.59 12.36 0.63
C ASP A 209 20.50 12.61 -0.42
#